data_AF-A0A2M7C8U2-F1
#
_entry.id   AF-A0A2M7C8U2-F1
#
_cell.length_a   1.000
_cell.length_b   1.000
_cell.length_c   1.000
_cell.angle_alpha   90.00
_cell.angle_beta   90.00
_cell.angle_gamma   90.00
#
_symmetry.space_group_name_H-M   'P 1'
#
loop_
_entity.id
_entity.type
_entity.pdbx_description
1 polymer ?
#
loop_
_entity_poly.entity_id
_entity_poly.type
_entity_poly.pdbx_seq_one_letter_code
_entity_poly.pdbx_strand_id
1 'polypeptide(L)' 'MIFHLREAWPVGEELHNEIIDLVNRLIPSTGEIGWNIEMIGDIRDTIQHWLVDKYKIVEELEFYP' A
#
# COMPACT_ATOMS: atom_id res chain seq x y z
N MET A 1 -16.40 -3.34 -14.78
CA MET A 1 -17.25 -2.87 -13.67
C MET A 1 -16.35 -2.06 -12.75
N ILE A 2 -16.09 -0.79 -13.11
CA ILE A 2 -15.14 0.10 -12.42
C ILE A 2 -15.92 0.78 -11.31
N PHE A 3 -16.09 0.11 -10.17
CA PHE A 3 -16.78 0.69 -9.03
C PHE A 3 -15.76 1.41 -8.13
N HIS A 4 -15.93 2.73 -8.03
CA HIS A 4 -15.88 3.48 -6.76
C HIS A 4 -14.53 3.65 -6.03
N LEU A 5 -13.38 3.66 -6.71
CA LEU A 5 -12.11 4.08 -6.09
C LEU A 5 -11.88 5.61 -6.09
N ARG A 6 -12.95 6.41 -5.94
CA ARG A 6 -12.84 7.89 -5.94
C ARG A 6 -13.34 8.55 -4.64
N GLU A 7 -13.95 7.82 -3.71
CA GLU A 7 -14.56 8.41 -2.51
C GLU A 7 -13.96 7.96 -1.16
N ALA A 8 -12.87 7.18 -1.15
CA ALA A 8 -12.22 6.72 0.09
C ALA A 8 -10.85 7.41 0.37
N TRP A 9 -10.65 8.65 -0.10
CA TRP A 9 -9.36 9.36 -0.06
C TRP A 9 -9.19 10.31 1.15
N PRO A 10 -9.24 9.80 2.39
CA PRO A 10 -8.28 10.33 3.37
C PRO A 10 -7.59 9.26 4.23
N VAL A 11 -8.03 8.01 4.20
CA VAL A 11 -7.59 6.99 5.18
C VAL A 11 -6.39 6.16 4.69
N GLY A 12 -6.19 6.09 3.37
CA GLY A 12 -5.08 5.31 2.77
C GLY A 12 -3.78 6.08 2.53
N GLU A 13 -3.74 7.39 2.79
CA GLU A 13 -2.60 8.25 2.45
C GLU A 13 -1.37 7.96 3.33
N GLU A 14 -1.57 7.62 4.61
CA GLU A 14 -0.49 7.25 5.53
C GLU A 14 0.16 5.91 5.14
N LEU A 15 -0.65 4.89 4.82
CA LEU A 15 -0.15 3.59 4.38
C LEU A 15 0.62 3.70 3.04
N HIS A 16 0.15 4.57 2.13
CA HIS A 16 0.85 4.83 0.88
C HIS A 16 2.22 5.49 1.10
N ASN A 17 2.31 6.45 2.03
CA ASN A 17 3.58 7.06 2.43
C ASN A 17 4.55 6.03 3.01
N GLU A 18 4.09 5.16 3.90
CA GLU A 18 4.94 4.10 4.48
C GLU A 18 5.44 3.11 3.44
N ILE A 19 4.62 2.78 2.44
CA ILE A 19 5.01 1.92 1.33
C ILE A 19 6.07 2.61 0.48
N ILE A 20 5.91 3.89 0.16
CA ILE A 20 6.93 4.64 -0.59
C ILE A 20 8.25 4.66 0.18
N ASP A 21 8.21 4.94 1.48
CA ASP A 21 9.39 4.91 2.35
C ASP A 21 10.03 3.53 2.42
N LEU A 22 9.24 2.46 2.44
CA LEU A 22 9.74 1.09 2.37
C LEU A 22 10.47 0.84 1.04
N VAL A 23 9.86 1.22 -0.09
CA VAL A 23 10.46 0.97 -1.41
C VAL A 23 11.73 1.81 -1.60
N ASN A 24 11.73 3.09 -1.19
CA ASN A 24 12.90 3.96 -1.23
C ASN A 24 14.07 3.41 -0.39
N ARG A 25 13.77 2.78 0.77
CA ARG A 25 14.79 2.09 1.59
C ARG A 25 15.32 0.82 0.92
N LEU A 26 14.48 0.07 0.22
CA LEU A 26 14.87 -1.17 -0.46
C LEU A 26 15.68 -0.91 -1.73
N ILE A 27 15.39 0.19 -2.44
CA ILE A 27 16.02 0.52 -3.72
C ILE A 27 16.55 1.96 -3.70
N PRO A 28 17.64 2.23 -2.96
CA PRO A 28 18.19 3.58 -2.85
C PRO A 28 18.86 4.07 -4.15
N SER A 29 19.10 3.18 -5.13
CA SER A 29 19.88 3.46 -6.33
C SER A 29 19.07 4.02 -7.51
N THR A 30 17.72 4.02 -7.45
CA THR A 30 16.85 4.46 -8.55
C THR A 30 16.41 5.93 -8.49
N GLY A 31 16.85 6.68 -7.47
CA GLY A 31 16.33 8.02 -7.19
C GLY A 31 14.97 7.98 -6.48
N GLU A 32 14.47 9.14 -6.03
CA GLU A 32 13.14 9.23 -5.41
C GLU A 32 12.09 8.67 -6.37
N ILE A 33 11.40 7.63 -5.93
CA ILE A 33 10.32 7.04 -6.69
C ILE A 33 9.17 8.05 -6.71
N GLY A 34 8.85 8.55 -7.89
CA GLY A 34 7.69 9.41 -8.09
C GLY A 34 6.40 8.69 -7.70
N TRP A 35 5.41 9.45 -7.23
CA TRP A 35 4.13 8.93 -6.74
C TRP A 35 3.38 8.17 -7.84
N ASN A 36 3.53 6.84 -7.87
CA ASN A 36 2.87 5.95 -8.82
C ASN A 36 1.79 5.15 -8.09
N ILE A 37 0.56 5.63 -8.20
CA ILE A 37 -0.61 5.08 -7.48
C ILE A 37 -0.84 3.60 -7.82
N GLU A 38 -0.62 3.19 -9.07
CA GLU A 38 -0.79 1.78 -9.49
C GLU A 38 0.27 0.90 -8.82
N MET A 39 1.54 1.31 -8.86
CA MET A 39 2.63 0.55 -8.23
C MET A 39 2.47 0.45 -6.71
N ILE A 40 2.08 1.55 -6.06
CA ILE A 40 1.85 1.58 -4.61
C ILE A 40 0.65 0.69 -4.25
N GLY A 41 -0.41 0.73 -5.06
CA GLY A 41 -1.56 -0.15 -4.94
C GLY A 41 -1.18 -1.63 -5.02
N ASP A 42 -0.41 -2.01 -6.04
CA ASP A 42 0.03 -3.39 -6.24
C ASP A 42 0.88 -3.91 -5.07
N ILE A 43 1.79 -3.08 -4.55
CA ILE A 43 2.62 -3.43 -3.40
C ILE A 43 1.76 -3.59 -2.15
N ARG A 44 0.85 -2.65 -1.91
CA ARG A 44 -0.07 -2.69 -0.77
C ARG A 44 -0.93 -3.95 -0.79
N ASP A 45 -1.53 -4.25 -1.93
CA ASP A 45 -2.41 -5.41 -2.10
C ASP A 45 -1.62 -6.72 -1.93
N THR A 46 -0.35 -6.74 -2.36
CA THR A 46 0.56 -7.85 -2.10
C THR A 46 0.84 -8.01 -0.59
N ILE A 47 1.17 -6.92 0.11
CA ILE A 47 1.44 -6.96 1.55
C ILE A 47 0.18 -7.42 2.32
N GLN A 48 -0.99 -6.89 1.98
CA GLN A 48 -2.27 -7.31 2.55
C GLN A 48 -2.50 -8.81 2.37
N HIS A 49 -2.32 -9.33 1.16
CA HIS A 49 -2.51 -10.75 0.86
C HIS A 49 -1.62 -11.64 1.76
N TRP A 50 -0.37 -11.23 1.97
CA TRP A 50 0.54 -12.01 2.81
C TRP A 50 0.19 -11.89 4.29
N LEU A 51 -0.01 -10.67 4.81
CA LEU A 51 -0.16 -10.43 6.24
C LEU A 51 -1.56 -10.78 6.76
N VAL A 52 -2.61 -10.42 6.02
CA VAL A 52 -4.01 -10.61 6.41
C VAL A 52 -4.50 -11.98 5.96
N ASP A 53 -4.45 -12.28 4.65
CA ASP A 53 -5.09 -13.50 4.13
C ASP A 53 -4.29 -14.76 4.47
N LYS A 54 -2.98 -14.72 4.21
CA LYS A 54 -2.16 -15.93 4.22
C LYS A 54 -1.59 -16.26 5.59
N TYR A 55 -0.92 -15.30 6.23
CA TYR A 55 -0.30 -15.51 7.53
C TYR A 55 -1.21 -15.19 8.71
N LYS A 56 -2.31 -14.44 8.49
CA LYS A 56 -3.27 -14.02 9.53
C LYS A 56 -2.59 -13.37 10.74
N ILE A 57 -1.60 -12.52 10.47
CA ILE A 57 -0.80 -11.84 11.49
C ILE A 57 -1.54 -10.61 12.03
N VAL A 58 -2.33 -9.95 11.17
CA VAL A 58 -3.09 -8.73 11.50
C VAL A 58 -4.51 -8.86 10.94
N GLU A 59 -5.49 -8.22 11.57
CA GLU A 59 -6.84 -8.14 11.01
C GLU A 59 -6.94 -7.09 9.90
N GLU A 60 -7.89 -7.25 8.97
CA GLU A 60 -8.06 -6.32 7.85
C GLU A 60 -8.34 -4.88 8.32
N LEU A 61 -9.11 -4.72 9.40
CA LEU A 61 -9.39 -3.44 10.07
C LEU A 61 -8.17 -2.83 10.76
N GLU A 62 -7.17 -3.63 11.12
CA GLU A 62 -5.90 -3.11 11.67
C GLU A 62 -4.92 -2.74 10.55
N PHE A 63 -5.06 -3.38 9.38
CA PHE A 63 -4.26 -3.07 8.19
C PHE A 63 -4.80 -1.85 7.42
N TYR A 64 -6.13 -1.66 7.44
CA TYR A 64 -6.84 -0.45 6.98
C TYR A 64 -7.69 0.11 8.13
N PRO A 65 -7.06 0.79 9.10
CA PRO A 65 -7.79 1.50 10.15
C PRO A 65 -8.67 2.63 9.59
#